data_AF-A0A2S9FEM7-F1
#
_entry.id   AF-A0A2S9FEM7-F1
#
_cell.length_a   1.000
_cell.length_b   1.000
_cell.length_c   1.000
_cell.angle_alpha   90.00
_cell.angle_beta   90.00
_cell.angle_gamma   90.00
#
_symmetry.space_group_name_H-M   'P 1'
#
loop_
_entity.id
_entity.type
_entity.pdbx_description
1 polymer ?
#
loop_
_entity_poly.entity_id
_entity_poly.type
_entity_poly.pdbx_seq_one_letter_code
_entity_poly.pdbx_strand_id
1 'polypeptide(L)'
;RHNEVAPGQFEIAPMFERANIAADHQQLLMTTFKTIAKKHGMECLFHEKPFAGVNGSGKHVNFSLGNAQFGSLLVPGDTPHENAQFLVFCAAVIRAVHKFSGLLRVSVASATNDHRLGANEAPPAIISIFLGDQLADVFEQIAKGAATSSKGKGSMIIGVDTLPVLPTDPGDRNRTSPFAFTGNRFEFRAPGSGQTINVPMIILNTIMADSLDYMATVLEGAVGAGEDFDMAVQTLLTEIITEHGSVVFNGDGYSENWQIEAAERGLPNLKTTLDAIPELVKPEAIEVFEKYGVFNARELE
;
A
#
# COMPACT_ATOMS: atom_id res chain seq x y z
N ARG A 1 -13.01 -6.36 17.58
CA ARG A 1 -14.06 -5.33 17.40
C ARG A 1 -13.76 -4.20 18.36
N HIS A 2 -13.63 -2.98 17.86
CA HIS A 2 -13.60 -1.75 18.65
C HIS A 2 -14.58 -0.73 18.06
N ASN A 3 -14.92 0.27 18.84
CA ASN A 3 -15.61 1.45 18.33
C ASN A 3 -14.62 2.23 17.45
N GLU A 4 -15.15 2.84 16.41
CA GLU A 4 -14.40 3.77 15.56
C GLU A 4 -14.68 5.23 15.95
N VAL A 5 -14.00 6.15 15.29
CA VAL A 5 -14.01 7.58 15.65
C VAL A 5 -15.41 8.21 15.49
N ALA A 6 -16.18 7.86 14.46
CA ALA A 6 -17.51 8.41 14.26
C ALA A 6 -18.59 7.69 15.11
N PRO A 7 -19.64 8.39 15.56
CA PRO A 7 -20.75 7.76 16.30
C PRO A 7 -21.41 6.64 15.50
N GLY A 8 -21.57 5.46 16.13
CA GLY A 8 -22.18 4.29 15.48
C GLY A 8 -21.29 3.62 14.42
N GLN A 9 -20.02 4.01 14.31
CA GLN A 9 -19.02 3.38 13.46
C GLN A 9 -18.29 2.27 14.24
N PHE A 10 -18.05 1.13 13.59
CA PHE A 10 -17.41 -0.03 14.19
C PHE A 10 -16.49 -0.73 13.21
N GLU A 11 -15.44 -1.36 13.72
CA GLU A 11 -14.51 -2.18 12.93
C GLU A 11 -14.57 -3.66 13.32
N ILE A 12 -14.46 -4.53 12.31
CA ILE A 12 -14.06 -5.92 12.46
C ILE A 12 -12.90 -6.22 11.52
N ALA A 13 -11.87 -6.90 12.03
CA ALA A 13 -10.75 -7.39 11.26
C ALA A 13 -10.68 -8.92 11.44
N PRO A 14 -11.02 -9.70 10.40
CA PRO A 14 -10.74 -11.14 10.38
C PRO A 14 -9.24 -11.43 10.39
N MET A 15 -8.86 -12.67 10.70
CA MET A 15 -7.49 -13.13 10.47
C MET A 15 -7.18 -13.09 8.98
N PHE A 16 -5.92 -12.83 8.63
CA PHE A 16 -5.48 -12.83 7.23
C PHE A 16 -5.56 -14.24 6.64
N GLU A 17 -5.83 -14.31 5.34
CA GLU A 17 -5.97 -15.56 4.60
C GLU A 17 -5.40 -15.38 3.19
N ARG A 18 -5.37 -16.46 2.40
CA ARG A 18 -5.04 -16.37 0.97
C ARG A 18 -6.04 -15.41 0.29
N ALA A 19 -5.52 -14.50 -0.55
CA ALA A 19 -6.28 -13.39 -1.12
C ALA A 19 -7.66 -13.77 -1.67
N ASN A 20 -7.76 -14.87 -2.43
CA ASN A 20 -9.03 -15.35 -2.98
C ASN A 20 -10.06 -15.71 -1.89
N ILE A 21 -9.64 -16.46 -0.87
CA ILE A 21 -10.50 -16.86 0.25
C ILE A 21 -10.90 -15.64 1.08
N ALA A 22 -9.95 -14.74 1.33
CA ALA A 22 -10.21 -13.49 2.06
C ALA A 22 -11.29 -12.64 1.35
N ALA A 23 -11.29 -12.60 0.02
CA ALA A 23 -12.29 -11.87 -0.74
C ALA A 23 -13.68 -12.49 -0.65
N ASP A 24 -13.79 -13.82 -0.72
CA ASP A 24 -15.05 -14.53 -0.54
C ASP A 24 -15.61 -14.30 0.88
N HIS A 25 -14.77 -14.48 1.90
CA HIS A 25 -15.14 -14.23 3.30
C HIS A 25 -15.53 -12.77 3.54
N GLN A 26 -14.87 -11.82 2.87
CA GLN A 26 -15.22 -10.40 2.94
C GLN A 26 -16.65 -10.15 2.44
N GLN A 27 -17.07 -10.76 1.33
CA GLN A 27 -18.43 -10.64 0.80
C GLN A 27 -19.47 -11.33 1.71
N LEU A 28 -19.14 -12.50 2.23
CA LEU A 28 -19.97 -13.22 3.20
C LEU A 28 -20.18 -12.40 4.48
N LEU A 29 -19.13 -11.74 4.97
CA LEU A 29 -19.18 -10.89 6.15
C LEU A 29 -20.11 -9.70 5.93
N MET A 30 -20.02 -9.00 4.78
CA MET A 30 -20.94 -7.91 4.46
C MET A 30 -22.41 -8.36 4.42
N THR A 31 -22.66 -9.51 3.79
CA THR A 31 -24.01 -10.10 3.71
C THR A 31 -24.54 -10.48 5.10
N THR A 32 -23.69 -11.08 5.93
CA THR A 32 -24.01 -11.45 7.30
C THR A 32 -24.34 -10.20 8.13
N PHE A 33 -23.56 -9.14 8.00
CA PHE A 33 -23.77 -7.88 8.74
C PHE A 33 -25.11 -7.23 8.42
N LYS A 34 -25.45 -7.10 7.13
CA LYS A 34 -26.76 -6.59 6.70
C LYS A 34 -27.91 -7.44 7.24
N THR A 35 -27.76 -8.77 7.17
CA THR A 35 -28.79 -9.71 7.60
C THR A 35 -29.02 -9.66 9.11
N ILE A 36 -27.95 -9.65 9.90
CA ILE A 36 -28.02 -9.60 11.36
C ILE A 36 -28.51 -8.23 11.83
N ALA A 37 -28.05 -7.12 11.25
CA ALA A 37 -28.53 -5.79 11.60
C ALA A 37 -30.07 -5.69 11.48
N LYS A 38 -30.64 -6.17 10.37
CA LYS A 38 -32.09 -6.19 10.16
C LYS A 38 -32.84 -7.00 11.21
N LYS A 39 -32.30 -8.14 11.64
CA LYS A 39 -32.90 -8.97 12.72
C LYS A 39 -32.96 -8.24 14.06
N HIS A 40 -32.10 -7.26 14.27
CA HIS A 40 -32.07 -6.42 15.48
C HIS A 40 -32.73 -5.04 15.28
N GLY A 41 -33.50 -4.85 14.20
CA GLY A 41 -34.17 -3.56 13.92
C GLY A 41 -33.21 -2.43 13.55
N MET A 42 -32.01 -2.75 13.07
CA MET A 42 -30.97 -1.81 12.64
C MET A 42 -30.70 -1.93 11.13
N GLU A 43 -30.09 -0.90 10.54
CA GLU A 43 -29.55 -0.93 9.18
C GLU A 43 -28.02 -0.82 9.23
N CYS A 44 -27.32 -1.63 8.41
CA CYS A 44 -25.86 -1.60 8.33
C CYS A 44 -25.44 -0.80 7.10
N LEU A 45 -24.80 0.35 7.32
CA LEU A 45 -24.36 1.25 6.25
C LEU A 45 -22.90 0.98 5.90
N PHE A 46 -22.66 0.49 4.67
CA PHE A 46 -21.32 0.36 4.09
C PHE A 46 -20.96 1.51 3.15
N HIS A 47 -21.78 2.55 3.10
CA HIS A 47 -21.45 3.75 2.33
C HIS A 47 -20.20 4.39 2.94
N GLU A 48 -19.24 4.78 2.11
CA GLU A 48 -17.93 5.29 2.52
C GLU A 48 -18.02 6.61 3.30
N LYS A 49 -19.02 7.43 2.98
CA LYS A 49 -19.30 8.70 3.68
C LYS A 49 -20.80 8.85 3.97
N PRO A 50 -21.37 8.11 4.94
CA PRO A 50 -22.82 8.08 5.14
C PRO A 50 -23.36 9.40 5.73
N PHE A 51 -22.53 10.12 6.48
CA PHE A 51 -22.87 11.39 7.10
C PHE A 51 -21.77 12.42 6.82
N ALA A 52 -22.18 13.67 6.54
CA ALA A 52 -21.25 14.78 6.36
C ALA A 52 -20.64 15.21 7.70
N GLY A 53 -19.41 15.74 7.67
CA GLY A 53 -18.73 16.32 8.83
C GLY A 53 -18.11 15.32 9.83
N VAL A 54 -18.32 14.01 9.67
CA VAL A 54 -17.72 12.95 10.51
C VAL A 54 -16.82 12.02 9.70
N ASN A 55 -16.03 11.16 10.36
CA ASN A 55 -15.14 10.21 9.68
C ASN A 55 -15.91 9.31 8.70
N GLY A 56 -15.25 8.94 7.61
CA GLY A 56 -15.77 7.97 6.64
C GLY A 56 -15.38 6.54 7.01
N SER A 57 -15.95 5.56 6.30
CA SER A 57 -15.67 4.14 6.48
C SER A 57 -14.84 3.62 5.30
N GLY A 58 -13.65 3.08 5.60
CA GLY A 58 -12.77 2.41 4.64
C GLY A 58 -12.81 0.89 4.77
N LYS A 59 -12.09 0.21 3.89
CA LYS A 59 -11.80 -1.22 4.00
C LYS A 59 -10.32 -1.46 3.76
N HIS A 60 -9.51 -1.35 4.80
CA HIS A 60 -8.07 -1.46 4.64
C HIS A 60 -7.68 -2.87 4.18
N VAL A 61 -6.88 -2.95 3.13
CA VAL A 61 -6.36 -4.21 2.60
C VAL A 61 -4.93 -4.38 3.10
N ASN A 62 -4.74 -5.31 4.03
CA ASN A 62 -3.43 -5.70 4.54
C ASN A 62 -2.82 -6.72 3.57
N PHE A 63 -1.85 -6.27 2.76
CA PHE A 63 -1.18 -7.05 1.72
C PHE A 63 0.17 -7.57 2.19
N SER A 64 0.37 -8.88 2.06
CA SER A 64 1.66 -9.54 2.25
C SER A 64 1.90 -10.60 1.18
N LEU A 65 3.17 -10.90 0.92
CA LEU A 65 3.58 -11.92 -0.04
C LEU A 65 4.42 -12.97 0.67
N GLY A 66 4.16 -14.24 0.39
CA GLY A 66 4.86 -15.34 1.02
C GLY A 66 4.37 -16.70 0.56
N ASN A 67 5.06 -17.75 1.00
CA ASN A 67 4.65 -19.13 0.75
C ASN A 67 5.05 -20.05 1.91
N ALA A 68 4.67 -21.32 1.83
CA ALA A 68 4.94 -22.30 2.88
C ALA A 68 6.44 -22.59 3.09
N GLN A 69 7.29 -22.32 2.09
CA GLN A 69 8.72 -22.61 2.14
C GLN A 69 9.52 -21.47 2.78
N PHE A 70 9.23 -20.23 2.40
CA PHE A 70 10.01 -19.05 2.79
C PHE A 70 9.29 -18.17 3.83
N GLY A 71 8.04 -18.48 4.16
CA GLY A 71 7.23 -17.60 5.02
C GLY A 71 6.91 -16.29 4.31
N SER A 72 6.80 -15.19 5.07
CA SER A 72 6.56 -13.85 4.53
C SER A 72 7.86 -13.22 4.03
N LEU A 73 7.82 -12.69 2.80
CA LEU A 73 8.93 -12.04 2.12
C LEU A 73 9.05 -10.54 2.44
N LEU A 74 8.14 -10.02 3.27
CA LEU A 74 8.08 -8.61 3.66
C LEU A 74 8.44 -8.41 5.14
N VAL A 75 9.20 -9.35 5.72
CA VAL A 75 9.71 -9.25 7.09
C VAL A 75 11.13 -8.67 7.05
N PRO A 76 11.37 -7.47 7.63
CA PRO A 76 12.65 -6.80 7.54
C PRO A 76 13.72 -7.45 8.44
N GLY A 77 13.31 -8.05 9.57
CA GLY A 77 14.22 -8.57 10.58
C GLY A 77 14.83 -7.47 11.46
N ASP A 78 15.83 -7.82 12.26
CA ASP A 78 16.50 -6.89 13.18
C ASP A 78 17.53 -5.98 12.47
N THR A 79 18.10 -6.44 11.36
CA THR A 79 19.04 -5.69 10.50
C THR A 79 18.50 -5.56 9.07
N PRO A 80 17.53 -4.66 8.83
CA PRO A 80 16.85 -4.56 7.52
C PRO A 80 17.79 -4.25 6.34
N HIS A 81 18.89 -3.54 6.60
CA HIS A 81 19.89 -3.16 5.60
C HIS A 81 20.76 -4.35 5.12
N GLU A 82 20.82 -5.44 5.89
CA GLU A 82 21.54 -6.67 5.52
C GLU A 82 20.61 -7.70 4.86
N ASN A 83 19.30 -7.51 4.95
CA ASN A 83 18.31 -8.45 4.46
C ASN A 83 17.99 -8.20 2.97
N ALA A 84 18.88 -8.64 2.08
CA ALA A 84 18.76 -8.47 0.63
C ALA A 84 17.41 -8.99 0.08
N GLN A 85 16.91 -10.12 0.59
CA GLN A 85 15.61 -10.66 0.18
C GLN A 85 14.50 -9.64 0.45
N PHE A 86 14.38 -9.18 1.70
CA PHE A 86 13.38 -8.17 2.06
C PHE A 86 13.51 -6.91 1.21
N LEU A 87 14.73 -6.41 1.01
CA LEU A 87 14.98 -5.18 0.24
C LEU A 87 14.52 -5.32 -1.22
N VAL A 88 14.81 -6.44 -1.88
CA VAL A 88 14.35 -6.71 -3.26
C VAL A 88 12.82 -6.75 -3.35
N PHE A 89 12.16 -7.45 -2.43
CA PHE A 89 10.69 -7.53 -2.44
C PHE A 89 10.03 -6.19 -2.08
N CYS A 90 10.61 -5.42 -1.16
CA CYS A 90 10.13 -4.09 -0.81
C CYS A 90 10.34 -3.09 -1.96
N ALA A 91 11.49 -3.14 -2.64
CA ALA A 91 11.75 -2.37 -3.85
C ALA A 91 10.77 -2.73 -4.99
N ALA A 92 10.37 -4.00 -5.11
CA ALA A 92 9.37 -4.42 -6.10
C ALA A 92 8.00 -3.78 -5.81
N VAL A 93 7.62 -3.64 -4.54
CA VAL A 93 6.42 -2.90 -4.13
C VAL A 93 6.54 -1.42 -4.49
N ILE A 94 7.70 -0.79 -4.22
CA ILE A 94 7.95 0.61 -4.58
C ILE A 94 7.77 0.85 -6.07
N ARG A 95 8.42 0.02 -6.91
CA ARG A 95 8.25 0.06 -8.37
C ARG A 95 6.81 -0.13 -8.80
N ALA A 96 6.12 -1.14 -8.26
CA ALA A 96 4.75 -1.46 -8.65
C ALA A 96 3.80 -0.29 -8.38
N VAL A 97 3.86 0.25 -7.17
CA VAL A 97 2.98 1.35 -6.73
C VAL A 97 3.31 2.64 -7.46
N HIS A 98 4.59 2.95 -7.73
CA HIS A 98 4.97 4.14 -8.49
C HIS A 98 4.48 4.06 -9.94
N LYS A 99 4.89 3.01 -10.66
CA LYS A 99 4.63 2.82 -12.10
C LYS A 99 3.13 2.75 -12.41
N PHE A 100 2.35 2.16 -11.51
CA PHE A 100 0.92 1.91 -11.71
C PHE A 100 0.04 2.61 -10.66
N SER A 101 0.49 3.77 -10.16
CA SER A 101 -0.25 4.60 -9.19
C SER A 101 -1.66 4.96 -9.67
N GLY A 102 -1.80 5.28 -10.97
CA GLY A 102 -3.09 5.53 -11.61
C GLY A 102 -4.04 4.33 -11.55
N LEU A 103 -3.56 3.12 -11.86
CA LEU A 103 -4.36 1.89 -11.76
C LEU A 103 -4.77 1.59 -10.30
N LEU A 104 -3.88 1.78 -9.33
CA LEU A 104 -4.24 1.64 -7.92
C LEU A 104 -5.31 2.64 -7.52
N ARG A 105 -5.27 3.88 -8.02
CA ARG A 105 -6.31 4.87 -7.79
C ARG A 105 -7.65 4.50 -8.44
N VAL A 106 -7.63 3.93 -9.66
CA VAL A 106 -8.82 3.36 -10.32
C VAL A 106 -9.42 2.22 -9.52
N SER A 107 -8.60 1.38 -8.89
CA SER A 107 -9.07 0.21 -8.17
C SER A 107 -10.00 0.50 -6.98
N VAL A 108 -10.05 1.77 -6.57
CA VAL A 108 -10.87 2.27 -5.46
C VAL A 108 -11.83 3.39 -5.91
N ALA A 109 -11.99 3.58 -7.22
CA ALA A 109 -12.82 4.62 -7.79
C ALA A 109 -14.31 4.29 -7.61
N SER A 110 -15.02 5.18 -6.92
CA SER A 110 -16.47 5.19 -6.82
C SER A 110 -16.91 6.57 -6.33
N ALA A 111 -18.10 7.01 -6.75
CA ALA A 111 -18.64 8.31 -6.35
C ALA A 111 -18.72 8.46 -4.82
N THR A 112 -19.01 7.37 -4.11
CA THR A 112 -19.13 7.36 -2.65
C THR A 112 -17.76 7.45 -1.96
N ASN A 113 -16.73 6.78 -2.49
CA ASN A 113 -15.38 6.84 -1.97
C ASN A 113 -14.68 8.18 -2.28
N ASP A 114 -15.05 8.86 -3.38
CA ASP A 114 -14.55 10.22 -3.68
C ASP A 114 -14.96 11.23 -2.60
N HIS A 115 -16.11 11.04 -1.94
CA HIS A 115 -16.50 11.84 -0.77
C HIS A 115 -15.73 11.49 0.52
N ARG A 116 -15.00 10.37 0.52
CA ARG A 116 -14.21 9.90 1.67
C ARG A 116 -12.76 10.33 1.56
N LEU A 117 -12.12 10.13 0.40
CA LEU A 117 -10.67 10.32 0.22
C LEU A 117 -10.24 11.78 0.48
N GLY A 118 -9.08 11.94 1.12
CA GLY A 118 -8.47 13.25 1.39
C GLY A 118 -9.04 14.00 2.58
N ALA A 119 -9.84 13.36 3.44
CA ALA A 119 -10.42 13.98 4.63
C ALA A 119 -10.57 12.99 5.79
N ASN A 120 -10.56 13.50 7.02
CA ASN A 120 -10.94 12.79 8.25
C ASN A 120 -10.38 11.34 8.34
N GLU A 121 -9.04 11.21 8.36
CA GLU A 121 -8.29 9.94 8.44
C GLU A 121 -8.34 9.04 7.20
N ALA A 122 -9.06 9.40 6.14
CA ALA A 122 -8.94 8.72 4.85
C ALA A 122 -7.80 9.31 4.02
N PRO A 123 -6.98 8.50 3.33
CA PRO A 123 -5.84 9.01 2.57
C PRO A 123 -6.28 9.89 1.38
N PRO A 124 -5.43 10.81 0.89
CA PRO A 124 -5.69 11.57 -0.32
C PRO A 124 -5.71 10.68 -1.57
N ALA A 125 -6.16 11.23 -2.69
CA ALA A 125 -6.19 10.53 -3.98
C ALA A 125 -4.81 10.32 -4.63
N ILE A 126 -3.76 10.93 -4.06
CA ILE A 126 -2.37 10.76 -4.48
C ILE A 126 -1.87 9.45 -3.89
N ILE A 127 -1.61 8.45 -4.74
CA ILE A 127 -1.06 7.16 -4.29
C ILE A 127 0.43 7.31 -3.96
N SER A 128 0.77 7.18 -2.68
CA SER A 128 2.13 7.25 -2.14
C SER A 128 2.39 6.16 -1.11
N ILE A 129 3.67 5.85 -0.90
CA ILE A 129 4.11 4.82 0.04
C ILE A 129 4.68 5.46 1.31
N PHE A 130 4.21 4.99 2.46
CA PHE A 130 4.85 5.25 3.74
C PHE A 130 5.71 4.06 4.13
N LEU A 131 7.02 4.26 4.33
CA LEU A 131 7.94 3.20 4.78
C LEU A 131 8.32 3.33 6.26
N GLY A 132 8.13 4.52 6.84
CA GLY A 132 8.69 4.88 8.14
C GLY A 132 10.17 5.27 8.05
N ASP A 133 10.67 5.92 9.10
CA ASP A 133 11.99 6.57 9.08
C ASP A 133 13.14 5.58 8.93
N GLN A 134 13.03 4.39 9.53
CA GLN A 134 14.09 3.39 9.48
C GLN A 134 14.29 2.86 8.06
N LEU A 135 13.21 2.47 7.38
CA LEU A 135 13.30 1.89 6.04
C LEU A 135 13.56 2.95 4.98
N ALA A 136 12.97 4.14 5.12
CA ALA A 136 13.27 5.25 4.21
C ALA A 136 14.75 5.64 4.27
N ASP A 137 15.36 5.65 5.45
CA ASP A 137 16.79 5.91 5.62
C ASP A 137 17.66 4.83 4.95
N VAL A 138 17.28 3.55 5.05
CA VAL A 138 17.97 2.46 4.35
C VAL A 138 17.91 2.65 2.83
N PHE A 139 16.74 2.96 2.27
CA PHE A 139 16.62 3.20 0.83
C PHE A 139 17.29 4.49 0.37
N GLU A 140 17.32 5.53 1.20
CA GLU A 140 18.07 6.76 0.91
C GLU A 140 19.59 6.50 0.90
N GLN A 141 20.09 5.63 1.79
CA GLN A 141 21.48 5.18 1.75
C GLN A 141 21.77 4.41 0.45
N ILE A 142 20.89 3.47 0.07
CA ILE A 142 20.99 2.70 -1.20
C ILE A 142 21.11 3.64 -2.41
N ALA A 143 20.29 4.70 -2.47
CA ALA A 143 20.35 5.68 -3.56
C ALA A 143 21.70 6.43 -3.66
N LYS A 144 22.44 6.53 -2.54
CA LYS A 144 23.73 7.23 -2.44
C LYS A 144 24.94 6.28 -2.49
N GLY A 145 24.72 4.97 -2.46
CA GLY A 145 25.76 3.93 -2.37
C GLY A 145 25.30 2.73 -1.52
N ALA A 146 26.24 1.96 -0.96
CA ALA A 146 25.87 0.82 -0.11
C ALA A 146 25.23 1.28 1.22
N ALA A 147 24.10 0.68 1.61
CA ALA A 147 23.54 0.86 2.95
C ALA A 147 24.45 0.21 4.00
N THR A 148 24.86 0.99 5.00
CA THR A 148 25.83 0.56 6.03
C THR A 148 25.23 0.53 7.43
N SER A 149 24.00 1.05 7.60
CA SER A 149 23.32 1.09 8.88
C SER A 149 21.81 1.24 8.72
N SER A 150 21.06 1.05 9.81
CA SER A 150 19.64 1.40 9.89
C SER A 150 19.36 2.10 11.22
N LYS A 151 18.51 3.14 11.21
CA LYS A 151 18.08 3.81 12.46
C LYS A 151 17.47 2.80 13.44
N GLY A 152 17.87 2.87 14.71
CA GLY A 152 17.30 2.02 15.77
C GLY A 152 15.88 2.44 16.14
N LYS A 153 15.14 1.57 16.86
CA LYS A 153 13.85 1.93 17.46
C LYS A 153 14.06 3.15 18.36
N GLY A 154 13.48 4.30 18.01
CA GLY A 154 13.60 5.51 18.82
C GLY A 154 13.04 5.25 20.22
N SER A 155 13.67 5.81 21.25
CA SER A 155 13.11 5.91 22.59
C SER A 155 12.55 7.31 22.79
N MET A 156 11.24 7.44 22.95
CA MET A 156 10.63 8.73 23.29
C MET A 156 10.85 9.00 24.78
N ILE A 157 11.74 9.94 25.11
CA ILE A 157 11.86 10.47 26.49
C ILE A 157 10.80 11.55 26.65
N ILE A 158 9.60 11.17 27.09
CA ILE A 158 8.63 12.13 27.61
C ILE A 158 9.07 12.45 29.04
N GLY A 159 9.32 13.74 29.31
CA GLY A 159 9.78 14.21 30.61
C GLY A 159 8.95 13.70 31.78
N VAL A 160 9.67 13.50 32.89
CA VAL A 160 9.31 12.91 34.21
C VAL A 160 9.77 11.45 34.36
N ASP A 161 10.84 11.29 35.16
CA ASP A 161 11.65 10.08 35.45
C ASP A 161 10.92 8.86 36.05
N THR A 162 9.58 8.80 36.01
CA THR A 162 8.80 7.76 36.73
C THR A 162 7.96 6.86 35.83
N LEU A 163 7.93 7.09 34.51
CA LEU A 163 7.21 6.21 33.58
C LEU A 163 8.15 5.15 32.96
N PRO A 164 7.73 3.88 32.85
CA PRO A 164 8.47 2.88 32.10
C PRO A 164 8.71 3.36 30.67
N VAL A 165 9.91 3.14 30.15
CA VAL A 165 10.23 3.41 28.75
C VAL A 165 9.30 2.58 27.87
N LEU A 166 8.28 3.21 27.29
CA LEU A 166 7.39 2.56 26.35
C LEU A 166 8.14 2.44 25.03
N PRO A 167 8.35 1.21 24.49
CA PRO A 167 8.95 1.07 23.18
C PRO A 167 8.02 1.69 22.16
N THR A 168 8.43 2.79 21.55
CA THR A 168 7.78 3.33 20.36
C THR A 168 8.11 2.41 19.19
N ASP A 169 7.08 1.83 18.60
CA ASP A 169 7.21 1.13 17.31
C ASP A 169 7.62 2.18 16.27
N PRO A 170 8.79 2.06 15.61
CA PRO A 170 9.26 3.03 14.61
C PRO A 170 8.35 3.08 13.37
N GLY A 171 7.40 2.15 13.23
CA GLY A 171 6.25 2.29 12.35
C GLY A 171 5.26 3.32 12.90
N ASP A 172 5.65 4.59 12.93
CA ASP A 172 4.71 5.68 13.20
C ASP A 172 3.50 5.51 12.27
N ARG A 173 2.31 5.45 12.86
CA ARG A 173 1.06 5.21 12.12
C ARG A 173 0.63 6.50 11.46
N ASN A 174 1.38 6.95 10.47
CA ASN A 174 0.93 8.02 9.60
C ASN A 174 -0.29 7.51 8.81
N ARG A 175 -1.48 7.73 9.37
CA ARG A 175 -2.79 7.28 8.84
C ARG A 175 -3.15 7.92 7.50
N THR A 176 -2.41 8.96 7.11
CA THR A 176 -2.70 9.77 5.92
C THR A 176 -2.18 9.14 4.64
N SER A 177 -1.21 8.21 4.71
CA SER A 177 -0.67 7.54 3.53
C SER A 177 -1.63 6.48 2.98
N PRO A 178 -1.85 6.43 1.65
CA PRO A 178 -2.65 5.40 1.01
C PRO A 178 -2.06 3.99 1.13
N PHE A 179 -0.73 3.84 1.08
CA PHE A 179 -0.07 2.54 1.06
C PHE A 179 1.08 2.49 2.08
N ALA A 180 0.83 1.94 3.27
CA ALA A 180 1.77 2.07 4.38
C ALA A 180 2.40 0.74 4.78
N PHE A 181 3.72 0.69 4.91
CA PHE A 181 4.42 -0.42 5.53
C PHE A 181 4.13 -0.44 7.04
N THR A 182 3.63 -1.58 7.54
CA THR A 182 3.18 -1.75 8.93
C THR A 182 3.96 -2.87 9.65
N GLY A 183 5.26 -2.97 9.36
CA GLY A 183 6.22 -3.83 10.04
C GLY A 183 6.51 -5.15 9.34
N ASN A 184 5.50 -5.81 8.76
CA ASN A 184 5.68 -7.08 8.03
C ASN A 184 4.79 -7.26 6.80
N ARG A 185 4.13 -6.17 6.39
CA ARG A 185 3.11 -6.12 5.34
C ARG A 185 2.85 -4.66 4.97
N PHE A 186 2.20 -4.44 3.84
CA PHE A 186 1.67 -3.14 3.46
C PHE A 186 0.17 -3.05 3.72
N GLU A 187 -0.30 -1.89 4.13
CA GLU A 187 -1.72 -1.61 4.34
C GLU A 187 -2.18 -0.61 3.28
N PHE A 188 -3.04 -1.06 2.36
CA PHE A 188 -3.70 -0.20 1.38
C PHE A 188 -5.00 0.34 1.97
N ARG A 189 -5.03 1.64 2.24
CA ARG A 189 -6.11 2.34 2.99
C ARG A 189 -7.15 3.02 2.11
N ALA A 190 -6.85 3.18 0.83
CA ALA A 190 -7.73 3.82 -0.13
C ALA A 190 -9.04 3.05 -0.47
N PRO A 191 -9.14 1.71 -0.36
CA PRO A 191 -10.36 1.00 -0.68
C PRO A 191 -11.57 1.42 0.18
N GLY A 192 -12.72 1.57 -0.48
CA GLY A 192 -13.99 1.92 0.15
C GLY A 192 -14.60 0.79 1.01
N SER A 193 -15.43 1.16 1.99
CA SER A 193 -16.17 0.19 2.82
C SER A 193 -17.27 -0.56 2.07
N GLY A 194 -17.80 -0.02 0.97
CA GLY A 194 -18.84 -0.63 0.13
C GLY A 194 -18.30 -1.52 -0.99
N GLN A 195 -17.07 -1.30 -1.45
CA GLN A 195 -16.51 -2.02 -2.60
C GLN A 195 -16.08 -3.46 -2.28
N THR A 196 -16.00 -4.32 -3.29
CA THR A 196 -15.28 -5.60 -3.15
C THR A 196 -13.77 -5.36 -3.07
N ILE A 197 -13.06 -6.20 -2.31
CA ILE A 197 -11.59 -6.19 -2.33
C ILE A 197 -11.01 -6.85 -3.59
N ASN A 198 -11.82 -7.53 -4.40
CA ASN A 198 -11.33 -8.20 -5.62
C ASN A 198 -10.67 -7.21 -6.59
N VAL A 199 -11.27 -6.04 -6.83
CA VAL A 199 -10.74 -5.04 -7.77
C VAL A 199 -9.33 -4.57 -7.36
N PRO A 200 -9.11 -4.05 -6.13
CA PRO A 200 -7.76 -3.69 -5.71
C PRO A 200 -6.81 -4.87 -5.64
N MET A 201 -7.28 -6.08 -5.31
CA MET A 201 -6.40 -7.26 -5.28
C MET A 201 -5.98 -7.75 -6.66
N ILE A 202 -6.86 -7.72 -7.67
CA ILE A 202 -6.51 -8.05 -9.05
C ILE A 202 -5.42 -7.10 -9.52
N ILE A 203 -5.65 -5.80 -9.39
CA ILE A 203 -4.69 -4.77 -9.81
C ILE A 203 -3.36 -4.93 -9.06
N LEU A 204 -3.41 -4.98 -7.72
CA LEU A 204 -2.20 -5.07 -6.89
C LEU A 204 -1.39 -6.33 -7.20
N ASN A 205 -2.04 -7.49 -7.38
CA ASN A 205 -1.33 -8.72 -7.73
C ASN A 205 -0.71 -8.65 -9.14
N THR A 206 -1.41 -8.09 -10.12
CA THR A 206 -0.91 -7.94 -11.49
C THR A 206 0.31 -7.01 -11.56
N ILE A 207 0.25 -5.84 -10.91
CA ILE A 207 1.37 -4.89 -10.91
C ILE A 207 2.56 -5.42 -10.09
N MET A 208 2.29 -6.22 -9.05
CA MET A 208 3.34 -6.91 -8.32
C MET A 208 4.00 -8.00 -9.18
N ALA A 209 3.23 -8.73 -9.99
CA ALA A 209 3.79 -9.67 -10.95
C ALA A 209 4.72 -8.95 -11.95
N ASP A 210 4.31 -7.79 -12.48
CA ASP A 210 5.18 -6.96 -13.35
C ASP A 210 6.50 -6.58 -12.69
N SER A 211 6.44 -6.08 -11.46
CA SER A 211 7.64 -5.68 -10.76
C SER A 211 8.55 -6.85 -10.40
N LEU A 212 7.99 -7.98 -9.97
CA LEU A 212 8.78 -9.16 -9.63
C LEU A 212 9.42 -9.80 -10.87
N ASP A 213 8.71 -9.87 -11.99
CA ASP A 213 9.25 -10.33 -13.27
C ASP A 213 10.38 -9.43 -13.77
N TYR A 214 10.22 -8.11 -13.66
CA TYR A 214 11.29 -7.17 -13.97
C TYR A 214 12.51 -7.38 -13.06
N MET A 215 12.32 -7.47 -11.73
CA MET A 215 13.44 -7.70 -10.81
C MET A 215 14.18 -9.01 -11.13
N ALA A 216 13.43 -10.10 -11.36
CA ALA A 216 14.00 -11.41 -11.68
C ALA A 216 14.77 -11.37 -12.99
N THR A 217 14.19 -10.79 -14.05
CA THR A 217 14.83 -10.66 -15.36
C THR A 217 16.14 -9.89 -15.29
N VAL A 218 16.19 -8.78 -14.55
CA VAL A 218 17.41 -7.98 -14.39
C VAL A 218 18.49 -8.75 -13.64
N LEU A 219 18.14 -9.39 -12.50
CA LEU A 219 19.10 -10.16 -11.71
C LEU A 219 19.62 -11.38 -12.46
N GLU A 220 18.76 -12.15 -13.11
CA GLU A 220 19.14 -13.32 -13.91
C GLU A 220 20.03 -12.91 -15.09
N GLY A 221 19.74 -11.78 -15.74
CA GLY A 221 20.57 -11.22 -16.81
C GLY A 221 21.98 -10.84 -16.33
N ALA A 222 22.07 -10.13 -15.19
CA ALA A 222 23.35 -9.70 -14.61
C ALA A 222 24.21 -10.89 -14.18
N VAL A 223 23.63 -11.85 -13.45
CA VAL A 223 24.34 -13.07 -13.05
C VAL A 223 24.72 -13.93 -14.25
N GLY A 224 23.84 -14.03 -15.25
CA GLY A 224 24.13 -14.74 -16.50
C GLY A 224 25.30 -14.13 -17.29
N ALA A 225 25.52 -12.82 -17.17
CA ALA A 225 26.66 -12.11 -17.73
C ALA A 225 27.95 -12.23 -16.89
N GLY A 226 27.89 -12.88 -15.73
CA GLY A 226 29.03 -13.12 -14.84
C GLY A 226 29.23 -12.07 -13.75
N GLU A 227 28.24 -11.19 -13.51
CA GLU A 227 28.26 -10.28 -12.37
C GLU A 227 28.04 -11.05 -11.05
N ASP A 228 28.67 -10.58 -9.98
CA ASP A 228 28.42 -11.10 -8.63
C ASP A 228 26.98 -10.79 -8.19
N PHE A 229 26.31 -11.74 -7.54
CA PHE A 229 24.90 -11.61 -7.19
C PHE A 229 24.64 -10.43 -6.25
N ASP A 230 25.49 -10.20 -5.25
CA ASP A 230 25.29 -9.12 -4.28
C ASP A 230 25.50 -7.76 -4.96
N MET A 231 26.45 -7.66 -5.90
CA MET A 231 26.63 -6.47 -6.73
C MET A 231 25.41 -6.21 -7.62
N ALA A 232 24.89 -7.24 -8.29
CA ALA A 232 23.69 -7.11 -9.13
C ALA A 232 22.48 -6.62 -8.33
N VAL A 233 22.30 -7.13 -7.11
CA VAL A 233 21.23 -6.68 -6.20
C VAL A 233 21.43 -5.21 -5.81
N GLN A 234 22.63 -4.78 -5.45
CA GLN A 234 22.90 -3.37 -5.11
C GLN A 234 22.61 -2.45 -6.29
N THR A 235 23.04 -2.82 -7.50
CA THR A 235 22.76 -2.07 -8.73
C THR A 235 21.27 -1.95 -8.98
N LEU A 236 20.52 -3.06 -8.92
CA LEU A 236 19.07 -3.09 -9.10
C LEU A 236 18.36 -2.20 -8.07
N LEU A 237 18.70 -2.32 -6.77
CA LEU A 237 18.05 -1.53 -5.72
C LEU A 237 18.32 -0.03 -5.91
N THR A 238 19.52 0.34 -6.36
CA THR A 238 19.88 1.73 -6.65
C THR A 238 19.07 2.28 -7.81
N GLU A 239 18.94 1.52 -8.90
CA GLU A 239 18.11 1.87 -10.07
C GLU A 239 16.66 2.10 -9.64
N ILE A 240 16.08 1.14 -8.91
CA ILE A 240 14.68 1.21 -8.50
C ILE A 240 14.38 2.41 -7.61
N ILE A 241 15.24 2.71 -6.63
CA ILE A 241 15.00 3.89 -5.77
C ILE A 241 15.24 5.19 -6.52
N THR A 242 16.20 5.23 -7.44
CA THR A 242 16.44 6.43 -8.25
C THR A 242 15.25 6.72 -9.16
N GLU A 243 14.68 5.70 -9.80
CA GLU A 243 13.59 5.86 -10.76
C GLU A 243 12.19 5.89 -10.13
N HIS A 244 12.00 5.23 -8.99
CA HIS A 244 10.68 5.01 -8.40
C HIS A 244 10.55 5.50 -6.95
N GLY A 245 11.64 5.98 -6.33
CA GLY A 245 11.64 6.48 -4.96
C GLY A 245 10.79 7.74 -4.75
N SER A 246 10.41 8.45 -5.82
CA SER A 246 9.53 9.63 -5.77
C SER A 246 8.17 9.34 -5.12
N VAL A 247 7.68 8.10 -5.21
CA VAL A 247 6.42 7.64 -4.59
C VAL A 247 6.51 7.52 -3.06
N VAL A 248 7.72 7.46 -2.49
CA VAL A 248 7.92 7.32 -1.05
C VAL A 248 7.75 8.68 -0.38
N PHE A 249 6.81 8.76 0.54
CA PHE A 249 6.50 9.95 1.31
C PHE A 249 6.10 9.60 2.74
N ASN A 250 6.93 10.04 3.70
CA ASN A 250 6.72 9.79 5.12
C ASN A 250 6.03 10.96 5.85
N GLY A 251 5.72 12.06 5.16
CA GLY A 251 5.11 13.27 5.74
C GLY A 251 3.58 13.26 5.79
N ASP A 252 2.98 14.38 6.19
CA ASP A 252 1.53 14.55 6.26
C ASP A 252 0.90 14.64 4.86
N GLY A 253 0.17 13.59 4.46
CA GLY A 253 -0.51 13.49 3.18
C GLY A 253 -1.71 14.44 3.01
N TYR A 254 -2.18 15.10 4.07
CA TYR A 254 -3.24 16.11 3.98
C TYR A 254 -2.74 17.51 3.68
N SER A 255 -1.46 17.76 3.91
CA SER A 255 -0.89 19.08 3.72
C SER A 255 -1.05 19.56 2.27
N GLU A 256 -1.34 20.84 2.09
CA GLU A 256 -1.33 21.46 0.75
C GLU A 256 0.07 21.36 0.12
N ASN A 257 1.11 21.43 0.96
CA ASN A 257 2.49 21.22 0.55
C ASN A 257 2.70 19.86 -0.12
N TRP A 258 2.10 18.78 0.40
CA TRP A 258 2.20 17.47 -0.22
C TRP A 258 1.57 17.45 -1.62
N GLN A 259 0.46 18.16 -1.85
CA GLN A 259 -0.14 18.20 -3.18
C GLN A 259 0.76 18.90 -4.21
N ILE A 260 1.46 19.96 -3.79
CA ILE A 260 2.43 20.67 -4.63
C ILE A 260 3.64 19.78 -4.91
N GLU A 261 4.22 19.22 -3.85
CA GLU A 261 5.40 18.36 -3.93
C GLU A 261 5.14 17.09 -4.74
N ALA A 262 3.97 16.45 -4.57
CA ALA A 262 3.57 15.30 -5.35
C ALA A 262 3.48 15.61 -6.85
N ALA A 263 2.97 16.79 -7.21
CA ALA A 263 2.91 17.23 -8.60
C ALA A 263 4.32 17.48 -9.19
N GLU A 264 5.23 18.09 -8.42
CA GLU A 264 6.64 18.26 -8.81
C GLU A 264 7.35 16.91 -8.99
N ARG A 265 7.00 15.92 -8.17
CA ARG A 265 7.46 14.53 -8.27
C ARG A 265 6.81 13.72 -9.38
N GLY A 266 5.83 14.28 -10.11
CA GLY A 266 5.12 13.62 -11.20
C GLY A 266 4.06 12.60 -10.76
N LEU A 267 3.65 12.61 -9.48
CA LEU A 267 2.63 11.70 -8.96
C LEU A 267 1.21 12.20 -9.33
N PRO A 268 0.35 11.35 -9.90
CA PRO A 268 -0.99 11.75 -10.29
C PRO A 268 -1.89 12.03 -9.08
N ASN A 269 -2.69 13.09 -9.17
CA ASN A 269 -3.71 13.45 -8.18
C ASN A 269 -5.12 13.37 -8.81
N LEU A 270 -5.62 12.15 -9.00
CA LEU A 270 -6.90 11.89 -9.66
C LEU A 270 -8.03 11.97 -8.62
N LYS A 271 -8.51 13.19 -8.38
CA LYS A 271 -9.42 13.51 -7.27
C LYS A 271 -10.75 12.79 -7.39
N THR A 272 -11.29 12.70 -8.60
CA THR A 272 -12.60 12.08 -8.84
C THR A 272 -12.48 10.75 -9.56
N THR A 273 -13.53 9.95 -9.47
CA THR A 273 -13.71 8.72 -10.26
C THR A 273 -13.61 8.99 -11.76
N LEU A 274 -14.11 10.14 -12.23
CA LEU A 274 -14.02 10.52 -13.64
C LEU A 274 -12.58 10.81 -14.08
N ASP A 275 -11.76 11.38 -13.19
CA ASP A 275 -10.33 11.59 -13.45
C ASP A 275 -9.56 10.27 -13.42
N ALA A 276 -9.99 9.32 -12.58
CA ALA A 276 -9.33 8.04 -12.40
C ALA A 276 -9.60 7.07 -13.57
N ILE A 277 -10.86 6.88 -13.97
CA ILE A 277 -11.27 5.85 -14.95
C ILE A 277 -10.38 5.76 -16.21
N PRO A 278 -9.95 6.87 -16.84
CA PRO A 278 -9.07 6.82 -18.01
C PRO A 278 -7.75 6.07 -17.82
N GLU A 279 -7.25 5.92 -16.58
CA GLU A 279 -6.04 5.14 -16.30
C GLU A 279 -6.20 3.64 -16.63
N LEU A 280 -7.43 3.11 -16.66
CA LEU A 280 -7.70 1.70 -16.93
C LEU A 280 -7.36 1.30 -18.38
N VAL A 281 -7.49 2.25 -19.30
CA VAL A 281 -7.33 2.04 -20.76
C VAL A 281 -6.07 2.70 -21.31
N LYS A 282 -5.14 3.11 -20.43
CA LYS A 282 -3.83 3.56 -20.89
C LYS A 282 -3.03 2.40 -21.48
N PRO A 283 -2.13 2.65 -22.46
CA PRO A 283 -1.35 1.60 -23.09
C PRO A 283 -0.60 0.72 -22.08
N GLU A 284 0.04 1.31 -21.07
CA GLU A 284 0.78 0.59 -20.03
C GLU A 284 -0.12 -0.28 -19.13
N ALA A 285 -1.38 0.12 -18.94
CA ALA A 285 -2.35 -0.64 -18.19
C ALA A 285 -2.82 -1.87 -18.98
N ILE A 286 -3.17 -1.66 -20.25
CA ILE A 286 -3.58 -2.75 -21.15
C ILE A 286 -2.43 -3.75 -21.28
N GLU A 287 -1.20 -3.28 -21.52
CA GLU A 287 -0.01 -4.11 -21.68
C GLU A 287 0.23 -5.00 -20.46
N VAL A 288 0.15 -4.44 -19.24
CA VAL A 288 0.42 -5.24 -18.03
C VAL A 288 -0.65 -6.31 -17.80
N PHE A 289 -1.92 -6.03 -18.09
CA PHE A 289 -2.97 -7.04 -17.97
C PHE A 289 -2.85 -8.13 -19.04
N GLU A 290 -2.54 -7.76 -20.28
CA GLU A 290 -2.37 -8.71 -21.39
C GLU A 290 -1.15 -9.59 -21.20
N LYS A 291 -0.02 -9.01 -20.78
CA LYS A 291 1.23 -9.74 -20.50
C LYS A 291 1.01 -10.90 -19.52
N TYR A 292 0.19 -10.69 -18.49
CA TYR A 292 -0.11 -11.70 -17.47
C TYR A 292 -1.41 -12.48 -17.72
N GLY A 293 -2.08 -12.25 -18.85
CA GLY A 293 -3.31 -12.95 -19.22
C GLY A 293 -4.47 -12.74 -18.24
N VAL A 294 -4.53 -11.56 -17.61
CA VAL A 294 -5.55 -11.22 -16.61
C VAL A 294 -6.77 -10.60 -17.28
N PHE A 295 -6.55 -9.62 -18.16
CA PHE A 295 -7.56 -9.04 -19.05
C PHE A 295 -6.95 -8.76 -20.42
N ASN A 296 -7.78 -8.74 -21.46
CA ASN A 296 -7.42 -8.19 -22.77
C ASN A 296 -7.97 -6.77 -22.95
N ALA A 297 -7.49 -6.05 -23.98
CA ALA A 297 -7.94 -4.68 -24.27
C ALA A 297 -9.47 -4.53 -24.34
N ARG A 298 -10.17 -5.50 -24.94
CA ARG A 298 -11.64 -5.48 -25.07
C ARG A 298 -12.38 -5.68 -23.74
N GLU A 299 -11.76 -6.35 -22.76
CA GLU A 299 -12.33 -6.48 -21.41
C GLU A 299 -12.15 -5.23 -20.56
N LEU A 300 -11.19 -4.36 -20.93
CA LEU A 300 -10.88 -3.10 -20.24
C LEU A 300 -11.64 -1.89 -20.81
N GLU A 301 -11.98 -1.92 -22.11
CA GLU A 301 -12.79 -0.91 -22.84
C GLU A 301 -14.31 -1.03 -22.58
#